data_AF-A0A497A9S3-F1
#
_entry.id   AF-A0A497A9S3-F1
#
_cell.length_a   1.000
_cell.length_b   1.000
_cell.length_c   1.000
_cell.angle_alpha   90.00
_cell.angle_beta   90.00
_cell.angle_gamma   90.00
#
_symmetry.space_group_name_H-M   'P 1'
#
loop_
_entity.id
_entity.type
_entity.pdbx_description
1 polymer ?
#
loop_
_entity_poly.entity_id
_entity_poly.type
_entity_poly.pdbx_seq_one_letter_code
_entity_poly.pdbx_strand_id
1 'polypeptide(L)'
;MIDVPPEFIPSQLLTCESVSQRSRKLLEQSGHALTEQNRAEAERCALDALNASRRLGKMVDHAVALIYLADIYRSVGRLGPALEYNEKAQQMLKNQPGPLYYHNRAVADYALGLTHHMLGNDSKALDWYEHAQDLFKRANLHWGIEGDRKRQEQCTRVIRWIDVLITNIAEQGATPLDTPFLNLIWLPVFPLRGGEVGYSMAEWEVTECLVARELKIEGKPFCPYSVTGKRKTALKLKVSAKHFVLKVLEDNWNDLPAETGDYLLIRLDTQRRPGPGVVWLAEDEEWAFGEFKRDATTGKIRFEPQKPYVIGADAPRGPIIAILKPIPPAP
;
A
#
# COMPACT_ATOMS: atom_id res chain seq x y z
N MET A 1 0.01 2.03 13.37
CA MET A 1 -0.59 0.99 12.49
C MET A 1 -0.11 1.22 11.07
N ILE A 2 0.44 0.21 10.42
CA ILE A 2 0.95 0.31 9.04
C ILE A 2 -0.21 -0.05 8.11
N ASP A 3 -0.56 0.85 7.20
CA ASP A 3 -1.51 0.54 6.14
C ASP A 3 -0.76 -0.09 4.97
N VAL A 4 -0.93 -1.40 4.76
CA VAL A 4 -0.22 -2.13 3.69
C VAL A 4 -1.01 -1.96 2.40
N PRO A 5 -0.40 -1.44 1.31
CA PRO A 5 -1.09 -1.32 0.03
C PRO A 5 -1.69 -2.64 -0.45
N PRO A 6 -2.86 -2.65 -1.12
CA PRO A 6 -3.52 -3.88 -1.57
C PRO A 6 -2.62 -4.81 -2.38
N GLU A 7 -1.77 -4.25 -3.24
CA GLU A 7 -0.79 -5.00 -4.06
C GLU A 7 0.35 -5.66 -3.25
N PHE A 8 0.55 -5.25 -2.00
CA PHE A 8 1.56 -5.79 -1.08
C PHE A 8 0.95 -6.54 0.09
N ILE A 9 -0.35 -6.82 0.05
CA ILE A 9 -0.99 -7.74 1.00
C ILE A 9 -0.45 -9.15 0.71
N PRO A 10 0.11 -9.86 1.72
CA PRO A 10 0.68 -11.21 1.53
C PRO A 10 -0.22 -12.17 0.75
N SER A 11 -1.52 -12.24 1.05
CA SER A 11 -2.48 -13.11 0.38
C SER A 11 -2.60 -12.84 -1.13
N GLN A 12 -2.36 -11.59 -1.55
CA GLN A 12 -2.39 -11.15 -2.95
C GLN A 12 -1.07 -11.42 -3.67
N LEU A 13 0.02 -11.64 -2.94
CA LEU A 13 1.33 -11.95 -3.49
C LEU A 13 1.53 -13.44 -3.78
N LEU A 14 0.78 -14.33 -3.14
CA LEU A 14 0.98 -15.78 -3.25
C LEU A 14 0.78 -16.33 -4.68
N THR A 15 1.69 -17.21 -5.10
CA THR A 15 1.51 -18.00 -6.33
C THR A 15 0.66 -19.23 -6.03
N CYS A 16 -0.38 -19.45 -6.83
CA CYS A 16 -1.33 -20.55 -6.65
C CYS A 16 -1.13 -21.70 -7.65
N GLU A 17 0.09 -21.89 -8.20
CA GLU A 17 0.35 -22.89 -9.24
C GLU A 17 0.26 -24.33 -8.73
N SER A 18 0.77 -24.57 -7.54
CA SER A 18 0.70 -25.87 -6.86
C SER A 18 -0.54 -26.04 -5.99
N VAL A 19 -1.38 -25.00 -5.89
CA VAL A 19 -2.60 -24.99 -5.08
C VAL A 19 -3.73 -25.67 -5.85
N SER A 20 -4.48 -26.54 -5.20
CA SER A 20 -5.59 -27.21 -5.86
C SER A 20 -6.68 -26.24 -6.33
N GLN A 21 -7.33 -26.55 -7.46
CA GLN A 21 -8.38 -25.72 -8.04
C GLN A 21 -9.51 -25.40 -7.04
N ARG A 22 -9.86 -26.37 -6.17
CA ARG A 22 -10.87 -26.17 -5.12
C ARG A 22 -10.43 -25.11 -4.10
N SER A 23 -9.23 -25.26 -3.55
CA SER A 23 -8.68 -24.31 -2.59
C SER A 23 -8.52 -22.94 -3.22
N ARG A 24 -8.00 -22.89 -4.45
CA ARG A 24 -7.84 -21.65 -5.22
C ARG A 24 -9.16 -20.87 -5.35
N LYS A 25 -10.25 -21.55 -5.74
CA LYS A 25 -11.57 -20.92 -5.86
C LYS A 25 -12.06 -20.33 -4.53
N LEU A 26 -11.90 -21.07 -3.43
CA LEU A 26 -12.30 -20.59 -2.10
C LEU A 26 -11.45 -19.38 -1.65
N LEU A 27 -10.16 -19.38 -1.96
CA LEU A 27 -9.26 -18.29 -1.60
C LEU A 27 -9.50 -17.04 -2.46
N GLU A 28 -9.80 -17.21 -3.76
CA GLU A 28 -10.22 -16.10 -4.63
C GLU A 28 -11.53 -15.45 -4.12
N GLN A 29 -12.50 -16.26 -3.67
CA GLN A 29 -13.71 -15.76 -3.02
C GLN A 29 -13.41 -15.03 -1.71
N SER A 30 -12.48 -15.57 -0.91
CA SER A 30 -12.03 -14.93 0.32
C SER A 30 -11.42 -13.56 0.06
N GLY A 31 -10.54 -13.46 -0.95
CA GLY A 31 -9.94 -12.20 -1.38
C GLY A 31 -10.97 -11.17 -1.84
N HIS A 32 -11.94 -11.58 -2.68
CA HIS A 32 -13.02 -10.71 -3.13
C HIS A 32 -13.85 -10.18 -1.96
N ALA A 33 -14.31 -11.07 -1.08
CA ALA A 33 -15.09 -10.69 0.09
C ALA A 33 -14.31 -9.73 1.02
N LEU A 34 -12.99 -9.89 1.14
CA LEU A 34 -12.15 -8.97 1.90
C LEU A 34 -12.11 -7.57 1.26
N THR A 35 -12.02 -7.48 -0.07
CA THR A 35 -12.09 -6.19 -0.79
C THR A 35 -13.44 -5.50 -0.66
N GLU A 36 -14.52 -6.27 -0.57
CA GLU A 36 -15.89 -5.77 -0.33
C GLU A 36 -16.15 -5.45 1.15
N GLN A 37 -15.16 -5.60 2.03
CA GLN A 37 -15.27 -5.47 3.48
C GLN A 37 -16.24 -6.48 4.13
N ASN A 38 -16.62 -7.53 3.40
CA ASN A 38 -17.40 -8.65 3.92
C ASN A 38 -16.47 -9.67 4.61
N ARG A 39 -15.99 -9.28 5.80
CA ARG A 39 -15.00 -10.06 6.56
C ARG A 39 -15.50 -11.45 6.99
N ALA A 40 -16.79 -11.57 7.31
CA ALA A 40 -17.37 -12.84 7.73
C ALA A 40 -17.33 -13.87 6.60
N GLU A 41 -17.64 -13.45 5.37
CA GLU A 41 -17.51 -14.31 4.21
C GLU A 41 -16.05 -14.60 3.85
N ALA A 42 -15.18 -13.60 3.94
CA ALA A 42 -13.75 -13.78 3.70
C ALA A 42 -13.15 -14.85 4.63
N GLU A 43 -13.45 -14.75 5.93
CA GLU A 43 -13.01 -15.72 6.93
C GLU A 43 -13.60 -17.11 6.70
N ARG A 44 -14.90 -17.20 6.41
CA ARG A 44 -15.58 -18.47 6.11
C ARG A 44 -14.90 -19.18 4.93
N CYS A 45 -14.69 -18.48 3.82
CA CYS A 45 -14.07 -19.04 2.63
C CYS A 45 -12.62 -19.49 2.88
N ALA A 46 -11.84 -18.72 3.64
CA ALA A 46 -10.47 -19.09 4.01
C ALA A 46 -10.43 -20.31 4.96
N LEU A 47 -11.35 -20.39 5.94
CA LEU A 47 -11.50 -21.55 6.81
C LEU A 47 -11.93 -22.81 6.05
N ASP A 48 -12.83 -22.68 5.08
CA ASP A 48 -13.23 -23.78 4.22
C ASP A 48 -12.06 -24.32 3.39
N ALA A 49 -11.21 -23.43 2.85
CA ALA A 49 -9.98 -23.81 2.16
C ALA A 49 -8.98 -24.50 3.10
N LEU A 50 -8.83 -23.98 4.33
CA LEU A 50 -7.97 -24.55 5.36
C LEU A 50 -8.43 -25.96 5.77
N ASN A 51 -9.73 -26.16 5.97
CA ASN A 51 -10.30 -27.45 6.34
C ASN A 51 -10.22 -28.47 5.20
N ALA A 52 -10.46 -28.05 3.96
CA ALA A 52 -10.34 -28.89 2.78
C ALA A 52 -8.90 -29.37 2.58
N SER A 53 -7.92 -28.46 2.66
CA SER A 53 -6.50 -28.78 2.52
C SER A 53 -5.99 -29.72 3.61
N ARG A 54 -6.45 -29.54 4.86
CA ARG A 54 -6.13 -30.44 5.98
C ARG A 54 -6.60 -31.88 5.72
N ARG A 55 -7.85 -32.04 5.26
CA ARG A 55 -8.42 -33.37 4.97
C ARG A 55 -7.69 -34.09 3.83
N LEU A 56 -7.16 -33.33 2.87
CA LEU A 56 -6.48 -33.86 1.70
C LEU A 56 -4.95 -33.97 1.86
N GLY A 57 -4.39 -33.58 3.02
CA GLY A 57 -2.95 -33.57 3.25
C GLY A 57 -2.17 -32.59 2.35
N LYS A 58 -2.84 -31.59 1.77
CA LYS A 58 -2.22 -30.63 0.85
C LYS A 58 -1.54 -29.51 1.63
N MET A 59 -0.27 -29.71 1.95
CA MET A 59 0.51 -28.79 2.79
C MET A 59 0.58 -27.36 2.21
N VAL A 60 0.78 -27.22 0.90
CA VAL A 60 0.88 -25.90 0.24
C VAL A 60 -0.47 -25.17 0.28
N ASP A 61 -1.56 -25.83 -0.11
CA ASP A 61 -2.92 -25.28 0.02
C ASP A 61 -3.21 -24.82 1.46
N HIS A 62 -2.77 -25.61 2.44
CA HIS A 62 -3.00 -25.31 3.86
C HIS A 62 -2.23 -24.06 4.29
N ALA A 63 -0.95 -23.95 3.91
CA ALA A 63 -0.14 -22.78 4.21
C ALA A 63 -0.68 -21.49 3.57
N VAL A 64 -1.14 -21.57 2.31
CA VAL A 64 -1.75 -20.43 1.62
C VAL A 64 -3.03 -19.99 2.33
N ALA A 65 -3.90 -20.93 2.74
CA ALA A 65 -5.11 -20.60 3.49
C ALA A 65 -4.82 -19.95 4.85
N LEU A 66 -3.76 -20.38 5.54
CA LEU A 66 -3.30 -19.77 6.79
C LEU A 66 -2.87 -18.31 6.59
N ILE A 67 -2.16 -17.97 5.51
CA ILE A 67 -1.77 -16.58 5.21
C ILE A 67 -2.99 -15.70 4.93
N TYR A 68 -3.99 -16.22 4.21
CA TYR A 68 -5.26 -15.51 4.00
C TYR A 68 -5.97 -15.19 5.33
N LEU A 69 -6.03 -16.18 6.24
CA LEU A 69 -6.58 -15.95 7.59
C LEU A 69 -5.75 -14.90 8.33
N ALA A 70 -4.42 -15.00 8.32
CA ALA A 70 -3.56 -14.05 8.98
C ALA A 70 -3.80 -12.61 8.50
N ASP A 71 -3.98 -12.39 7.20
CA ASP A 71 -4.31 -11.07 6.64
C ASP A 71 -5.69 -10.57 7.09
N ILE A 72 -6.69 -11.44 7.14
CA ILE A 72 -8.03 -11.11 7.66
C ILE A 72 -7.94 -10.69 9.13
N TYR A 73 -7.25 -11.46 9.97
CA TYR A 73 -7.07 -11.18 11.39
C TYR A 73 -6.23 -9.91 11.63
N ARG A 74 -5.19 -9.68 10.82
CA ARG A 74 -4.39 -8.45 10.85
C ARG A 74 -5.24 -7.23 10.51
N SER A 75 -6.15 -7.34 9.53
CA SER A 75 -7.05 -6.25 9.12
C SER A 75 -8.03 -5.77 10.21
N VAL A 76 -8.23 -6.58 11.26
CA VAL A 76 -9.08 -6.24 12.41
C VAL A 76 -8.27 -6.04 13.70
N GLY A 77 -6.94 -5.91 13.59
CA GLY A 77 -6.04 -5.68 14.73
C GLY A 77 -5.82 -6.90 15.63
N ARG A 78 -6.29 -8.09 15.24
CA ARG A 78 -6.08 -9.34 16.00
C ARG A 78 -4.71 -9.95 15.65
N LEU A 79 -3.65 -9.32 16.14
CA LEU A 79 -2.27 -9.65 15.77
C LEU A 79 -1.76 -10.97 16.35
N GLY A 80 -2.24 -11.40 17.53
CA GLY A 80 -1.87 -12.70 18.11
C GLY A 80 -2.25 -13.88 17.21
N PRO A 81 -3.54 -14.04 16.82
CA PRO A 81 -3.96 -15.05 15.86
C PRO A 81 -3.25 -14.93 14.50
N ALA A 82 -3.06 -13.69 14.00
CA ALA A 82 -2.35 -13.47 12.75
C ALA A 82 -0.90 -14.00 12.80
N LEU A 83 -0.20 -13.77 13.92
CA LEU A 83 1.15 -14.29 14.14
C LEU A 83 1.15 -15.82 14.14
N GLU A 84 0.27 -16.47 14.91
CA GLU A 84 0.21 -17.94 14.96
C GLU A 84 -0.05 -18.57 13.58
N TYR A 85 -0.93 -17.96 12.78
CA TYR A 85 -1.21 -18.46 11.43
C TYR A 85 -0.03 -18.25 10.49
N ASN A 86 0.63 -17.09 10.55
CA ASN A 86 1.83 -16.83 9.76
C ASN A 86 3.00 -17.76 10.13
N GLU A 87 3.23 -18.03 11.43
CA GLU A 87 4.27 -18.96 11.88
C GLU A 87 4.01 -20.39 11.38
N LYS A 88 2.77 -20.86 11.47
CA LYS A 88 2.38 -22.18 10.94
C LYS A 88 2.56 -22.24 9.43
N ALA A 89 2.12 -21.21 8.69
CA ALA A 89 2.28 -21.15 7.24
C ALA A 89 3.76 -21.18 6.84
N GLN A 90 4.58 -20.39 7.54
CA GLN A 90 6.01 -20.30 7.31
C GLN A 90 6.70 -21.64 7.55
N GLN A 91 6.39 -22.34 8.64
CA GLN A 91 6.95 -23.65 8.94
C GLN A 91 6.63 -24.67 7.84
N MET A 92 5.42 -24.64 7.29
CA MET A 92 4.99 -25.54 6.21
C MET A 92 5.69 -25.25 4.88
N LEU A 93 5.84 -23.97 4.54
CA LEU A 93 6.47 -23.52 3.29
C LEU A 93 7.99 -23.64 3.32
N LYS A 94 8.62 -23.40 4.47
CA LYS A 94 10.07 -23.56 4.67
C LYS A 94 10.53 -24.97 4.29
N ASN A 95 9.69 -25.98 4.50
CA ASN A 95 10.01 -27.37 4.20
C ASN A 95 9.77 -27.79 2.73
N GLN A 96 9.24 -26.92 1.85
CA GLN A 96 8.91 -27.28 0.46
C GLN A 96 10.12 -27.18 -0.49
N PRO A 97 10.72 -28.28 -0.95
CA PRO A 97 11.97 -28.24 -1.72
C PRO A 97 11.79 -27.62 -3.10
N GLY A 98 12.84 -26.93 -3.57
CA GLY A 98 12.93 -26.44 -4.95
C GLY A 98 12.66 -24.94 -5.12
N PRO A 99 13.08 -24.39 -6.27
CA PRO A 99 13.07 -22.95 -6.52
C PRO A 99 11.68 -22.38 -6.75
N LEU A 100 10.72 -23.21 -7.21
CA LEU A 100 9.32 -22.84 -7.40
C LEU A 100 8.66 -22.28 -6.11
N TYR A 101 9.12 -22.73 -4.94
CA TYR A 101 8.56 -22.31 -3.65
C TYR A 101 9.27 -21.10 -3.03
N TYR A 102 10.37 -20.59 -3.62
CA TYR A 102 11.07 -19.43 -3.07
C TYR A 102 10.14 -18.22 -2.91
N HIS A 103 9.19 -18.01 -3.84
CA HIS A 103 8.19 -16.95 -3.73
C HIS A 103 7.33 -17.07 -2.49
N ASN A 104 6.65 -18.20 -2.34
CA ASN A 104 5.66 -18.34 -1.28
C ASN A 104 6.34 -18.38 0.09
N ARG A 105 7.59 -18.88 0.17
CA ARG A 105 8.42 -18.74 1.36
C ARG A 105 8.74 -17.26 1.66
N ALA A 106 9.14 -16.49 0.65
CA ALA A 106 9.41 -15.06 0.80
C ALA A 106 8.16 -14.30 1.29
N VAL A 107 6.99 -14.62 0.73
CA VAL A 107 5.71 -14.04 1.15
C VAL A 107 5.38 -14.38 2.61
N ALA A 108 5.63 -15.62 3.05
CA ALA A 108 5.40 -16.02 4.43
C ALA A 108 6.34 -15.30 5.42
N ASP A 109 7.62 -15.20 5.09
CA ASP A 109 8.61 -14.45 5.90
C ASP A 109 8.25 -12.95 5.94
N TYR A 110 7.83 -12.37 4.81
CA TYR A 110 7.34 -11.00 4.75
C TYR A 110 6.08 -10.77 5.61
N ALA A 111 5.14 -11.73 5.61
CA ALA A 111 3.94 -11.66 6.45
C ALA A 111 4.28 -11.69 7.96
N LEU A 112 5.31 -12.45 8.35
CA LEU A 112 5.86 -12.41 9.71
C LEU A 112 6.50 -11.07 10.02
N GLY A 113 7.31 -10.51 9.11
CA GLY A 113 7.90 -9.18 9.25
C GLY A 113 6.84 -8.11 9.49
N LEU A 114 5.78 -8.08 8.67
CA LEU A 114 4.63 -7.19 8.87
C LEU A 114 3.97 -7.36 10.24
N THR A 115 3.76 -8.61 10.66
CA THR A 115 3.07 -8.91 11.91
C THR A 115 3.91 -8.48 13.12
N HIS A 116 5.22 -8.75 13.09
CA HIS A 116 6.14 -8.29 14.13
C HIS A 116 6.27 -6.78 14.17
N HIS A 117 6.31 -6.11 13.03
CA HIS A 117 6.35 -4.65 12.94
C HIS A 117 5.06 -4.05 13.57
N MET A 118 3.89 -4.60 13.25
CA MET A 118 2.63 -4.15 13.86
C MET A 118 2.53 -4.46 15.37
N LEU A 119 3.26 -5.47 15.86
CA LEU A 119 3.40 -5.78 17.28
C LEU A 119 4.43 -4.90 18.00
N GLY A 120 5.15 -4.02 17.29
CA GLY A 120 6.24 -3.20 17.84
C GLY A 120 7.53 -3.98 18.10
N ASN A 121 7.69 -5.17 17.50
CA ASN A 121 8.88 -6.01 17.63
C ASN A 121 9.87 -5.72 16.47
N ASP A 122 10.42 -4.52 16.45
CA ASP A 122 11.19 -3.99 15.31
C ASP A 122 12.41 -4.85 14.94
N SER A 123 13.18 -5.31 15.92
CA SER A 123 14.32 -6.20 15.66
C SER A 123 13.90 -7.50 14.94
N LYS A 124 12.80 -8.14 15.37
CA LYS A 124 12.29 -9.34 14.68
C LYS A 124 11.71 -9.00 13.32
N ALA A 125 11.09 -7.84 13.18
CA ALA A 125 10.54 -7.40 11.90
C ALA A 125 11.66 -7.24 10.86
N LEU A 126 12.77 -6.60 11.24
CA LEU A 126 13.96 -6.46 10.41
C LEU A 126 14.53 -7.82 9.97
N ASP A 127 14.75 -8.74 10.92
CA ASP A 127 15.26 -10.09 10.61
C ASP A 127 14.38 -10.79 9.55
N TRP A 128 13.05 -10.74 9.74
CA TRP A 128 12.10 -11.36 8.81
C TRP A 128 12.04 -10.66 7.46
N TYR A 129 12.14 -9.33 7.42
CA TYR A 129 12.20 -8.58 6.17
C TYR A 129 13.46 -8.89 5.37
N GLU A 130 14.62 -8.99 6.03
CA GLU A 130 15.88 -9.37 5.38
C GLU A 130 15.80 -10.80 4.80
N HIS A 131 15.25 -11.74 5.57
CA HIS A 131 15.00 -13.10 5.09
C HIS A 131 14.06 -13.13 3.87
N ALA A 132 12.97 -12.36 3.93
CA ALA A 132 12.04 -12.24 2.82
C ALA A 132 12.71 -11.66 1.56
N GLN A 133 13.55 -10.64 1.69
CA GLN A 133 14.28 -10.06 0.56
C GLN A 133 15.25 -11.05 -0.08
N ASP A 134 16.01 -11.83 0.72
CA ASP A 134 16.90 -12.86 0.19
C ASP A 134 16.11 -13.89 -0.63
N LEU A 135 14.98 -14.35 -0.10
CA LEU A 135 14.11 -15.30 -0.81
C LEU A 135 13.50 -14.69 -2.08
N PHE A 136 12.99 -13.45 -2.04
CA PHE A 136 12.50 -12.77 -3.24
C PHE A 136 13.60 -12.59 -4.31
N LYS A 137 14.86 -12.34 -3.93
CA LYS A 137 15.99 -12.27 -4.86
C LYS A 137 16.26 -13.63 -5.53
N ARG A 138 16.27 -14.72 -4.76
CA ARG A 138 16.42 -16.09 -5.29
C ARG A 138 15.28 -16.46 -6.23
N ALA A 139 14.08 -16.07 -5.84
CA ALA A 139 12.89 -16.33 -6.62
C ALA A 139 12.93 -15.51 -7.93
N ASN A 140 13.30 -14.23 -7.87
CA ASN A 140 13.51 -13.37 -9.05
C ASN A 140 14.51 -13.95 -10.05
N LEU A 141 15.62 -14.53 -9.56
CA LEU A 141 16.58 -15.25 -10.40
C LEU A 141 15.95 -16.47 -11.07
N HIS A 142 15.17 -17.25 -10.34
CA HIS A 142 14.48 -18.43 -10.88
C HIS A 142 13.53 -18.08 -12.02
N TRP A 143 12.66 -17.07 -11.86
CA TRP A 143 11.78 -16.65 -12.96
C TRP A 143 12.51 -15.97 -14.11
N GLY A 144 13.68 -15.38 -13.86
CA GLY A 144 14.55 -14.90 -14.93
C GLY A 144 15.00 -16.03 -15.85
N ILE A 145 15.32 -17.19 -15.28
CA ILE A 145 15.69 -18.39 -16.05
C ILE A 145 14.46 -18.93 -16.82
N GLU A 146 13.27 -18.88 -16.22
CA GLU A 146 12.02 -19.32 -16.87
C GLU A 146 11.46 -18.31 -17.89
N GLY A 147 11.96 -17.07 -17.90
CA GLY A 147 11.49 -15.99 -18.76
C GLY A 147 10.19 -15.31 -18.31
N ASP A 148 9.72 -15.54 -17.08
CA ASP A 148 8.50 -14.91 -16.55
C ASP A 148 8.78 -13.49 -16.03
N ARG A 149 8.82 -12.53 -16.96
CA ARG A 149 9.06 -11.11 -16.66
C ARG A 149 8.06 -10.51 -15.66
N LYS A 150 6.80 -10.97 -15.65
CA LYS A 150 5.76 -10.43 -14.78
C LYS A 150 6.06 -10.75 -13.32
N ARG A 151 6.51 -11.97 -13.03
CA ARG A 151 6.93 -12.39 -11.68
C ARG A 151 8.21 -11.70 -11.24
N GLN A 152 9.16 -11.50 -12.15
CA GLN A 152 10.37 -10.73 -11.84
C GLN A 152 10.06 -9.30 -11.45
N GLU A 153 9.16 -8.64 -12.18
CA GLU A 153 8.69 -7.29 -11.87
C GLU A 153 8.00 -7.26 -10.51
N GLN A 154 7.11 -8.22 -10.23
CA GLN A 154 6.45 -8.33 -8.93
C GLN A 154 7.46 -8.46 -7.78
N CYS A 155 8.48 -9.31 -7.93
CA CYS A 155 9.50 -9.47 -6.90
C CYS A 155 10.34 -8.22 -6.70
N THR A 156 10.71 -7.54 -7.79
CA THR A 156 11.44 -6.28 -7.74
C THR A 156 10.63 -5.21 -6.98
N ARG A 157 9.31 -5.14 -7.24
CA ARG A 157 8.42 -4.21 -6.53
C ARG A 157 8.29 -4.54 -5.04
N VAL A 158 8.13 -5.81 -4.69
CA VAL A 158 8.03 -6.23 -3.28
C VAL A 158 9.35 -6.00 -2.54
N ILE A 159 10.50 -6.25 -3.17
CA ILE A 159 11.81 -5.96 -2.57
C ILE A 159 11.94 -4.47 -2.25
N ARG A 160 11.62 -3.59 -3.22
CA ARG A 160 11.63 -2.13 -3.01
C ARG A 160 10.68 -1.70 -1.89
N TRP A 161 9.50 -2.33 -1.79
CA TRP A 161 8.56 -2.09 -0.70
C TRP A 161 9.13 -2.52 0.65
N ILE A 162 9.80 -3.67 0.72
CA ILE A 162 10.44 -4.13 1.95
C ILE A 162 11.61 -3.23 2.35
N ASP A 163 12.39 -2.71 1.39
CA ASP A 163 13.46 -1.72 1.67
C ASP A 163 12.89 -0.48 2.37
N VAL A 164 11.71 -0.04 1.95
CA VAL A 164 11.00 1.08 2.56
C VAL A 164 10.58 0.75 4.00
N LEU A 165 10.09 -0.46 4.26
CA LEU A 165 9.73 -0.90 5.62
C LEU A 165 10.97 -1.01 6.53
N ILE A 166 12.09 -1.53 6.02
CA ILE A 166 13.36 -1.61 6.75
C ILE A 166 13.88 -0.22 7.09
N THR A 167 13.93 0.68 6.08
CA THR A 167 14.39 2.06 6.26
C THR A 167 13.52 2.79 7.27
N ASN A 168 12.21 2.57 7.21
CA ASN A 168 11.25 3.15 8.14
C ASN A 168 11.50 2.73 9.60
N ILE A 169 11.81 1.46 9.86
CA ILE A 169 12.17 1.00 11.21
C ILE A 169 13.51 1.61 11.64
N ALA A 170 14.50 1.65 10.75
CA ALA A 170 15.82 2.19 11.05
C ALA A 170 15.79 3.70 11.39
N GLU A 171 14.95 4.47 10.69
CA GLU A 171 14.73 5.90 10.97
C GLU A 171 13.99 6.15 12.29
N GLN A 172 13.08 5.26 12.69
CA GLN A 172 12.38 5.33 13.99
C GLN A 172 13.31 5.09 15.19
N GLY A 173 14.37 4.28 15.03
CA GLY A 173 15.37 4.06 16.09
C GLY A 173 16.26 5.29 16.38
N ALA A 174 16.22 6.31 15.52
CA ALA A 174 17.04 7.52 15.63
C ALA A 174 16.32 8.71 16.30
N THR A 175 15.03 8.59 16.62
CA THR A 175 14.24 9.64 17.28
C THR A 175 14.17 9.41 18.82
N PRO A 176 14.31 10.46 19.65
CA PRO A 176 14.27 10.31 21.11
C PRO A 176 12.93 9.75 21.61
N LEU A 177 13.01 8.78 22.53
CA LEU A 177 11.94 7.93 23.09
C LEU A 177 10.80 8.63 23.89
N ASP A 178 10.58 9.93 23.72
CA ASP A 178 9.61 10.69 24.54
C ASP A 178 8.21 10.84 23.90
N THR A 179 7.97 10.32 22.69
CA THR A 179 6.64 10.37 22.04
C THR A 179 5.87 9.06 22.22
N PRO A 180 4.68 9.07 22.85
CA PRO A 180 3.89 7.86 23.07
C PRO A 180 3.38 7.25 21.76
N PHE A 181 3.86 6.02 21.48
CA PHE A 181 3.65 5.15 20.30
C PHE A 181 2.19 4.88 19.85
N LEU A 182 1.18 5.29 20.61
CA LEU A 182 -0.23 4.93 20.37
C LEU A 182 -0.92 5.75 19.27
N ASN A 183 -0.22 6.74 18.74
CA ASN A 183 -0.81 7.78 17.91
C ASN A 183 -0.36 7.68 16.44
N LEU A 184 0.54 6.77 16.06
CA LEU A 184 1.18 6.84 14.74
C LEU A 184 0.51 6.00 13.63
N ILE A 185 0.01 6.64 12.56
CA ILE A 185 -0.40 5.98 11.30
C ILE A 185 0.72 6.12 10.28
N TRP A 186 1.20 5.01 9.76
CA TRP A 186 2.19 4.99 8.70
C TRP A 186 1.47 4.75 7.38
N LEU A 187 1.40 5.79 6.54
CA LEU A 187 0.73 5.73 5.24
C LEU A 187 1.77 5.55 4.11
N PRO A 188 1.62 4.54 3.26
CA PRO A 188 2.44 4.40 2.07
C PRO A 188 2.12 5.55 1.12
N VAL A 189 3.15 6.26 0.71
CA VAL A 189 3.08 7.32 -0.30
C VAL A 189 3.88 6.84 -1.51
N PHE A 190 3.30 7.01 -2.69
CA PHE A 190 3.90 6.57 -3.95
C PHE A 190 4.45 7.78 -4.71
N PRO A 191 5.70 8.23 -4.46
CA PRO A 191 6.30 9.29 -5.24
C PRO A 191 6.58 8.78 -6.66
N LEU A 192 5.92 9.37 -7.66
CA LEU A 192 6.26 9.14 -9.06
C LEU A 192 7.52 9.95 -9.41
N ARG A 193 8.62 9.27 -9.76
CA ARG A 193 9.82 9.91 -10.34
C ARG A 193 9.98 9.39 -11.78
N GLY A 194 9.72 10.25 -12.76
CA GLY A 194 9.99 9.96 -14.18
C GLY A 194 9.30 8.69 -14.70
N GLY A 195 8.01 8.49 -14.40
CA GLY A 195 7.23 7.34 -14.87
C GLY A 195 7.38 6.05 -14.06
N GLU A 196 8.39 5.92 -13.18
CA GLU A 196 8.45 4.82 -12.20
C GLU A 196 7.72 5.19 -10.89
N VAL A 197 6.87 4.27 -10.40
CA VAL A 197 6.25 4.36 -9.08
C VAL A 197 7.32 4.07 -8.02
N GLY A 198 7.81 5.12 -7.34
CA GLY A 198 8.60 4.99 -6.12
C GLY A 198 7.72 4.61 -4.92
N TYR A 199 8.34 4.14 -3.85
CA TYR A 199 7.68 3.78 -2.60
C TYR A 199 8.29 4.61 -1.46
N SER A 200 7.47 5.22 -0.61
CA SER A 200 7.89 5.99 0.57
C SER A 200 6.85 5.84 1.69
N MET A 201 7.21 6.13 2.94
CA MET A 201 6.28 6.10 4.09
C MET A 201 6.10 7.51 4.66
N ALA A 202 4.84 7.89 4.88
CA ALA A 202 4.49 9.06 5.65
C ALA A 202 4.15 8.70 7.09
N GLU A 203 4.73 9.44 8.03
CA GLU A 203 4.51 9.34 9.48
C GLU A 203 3.39 10.29 9.93
N TRP A 204 2.45 9.85 10.78
CA TRP A 204 1.30 10.66 11.24
C TRP A 204 0.98 10.46 12.71
N GLU A 205 0.99 11.48 13.56
CA GLU A 205 0.52 11.39 14.96
C GLU A 205 -0.99 11.71 15.12
N VAL A 206 -1.73 10.90 15.90
CA VAL A 206 -3.20 10.84 16.08
C VAL A 206 -3.58 10.70 17.55
N THR A 207 -4.35 11.64 18.11
CA THR A 207 -5.17 11.37 19.31
C THR A 207 -6.64 11.57 18.99
N GLU A 208 -7.48 10.72 19.58
CA GLU A 208 -8.91 10.47 19.36
C GLU A 208 -9.68 11.42 18.42
N CYS A 209 -10.27 10.81 17.38
CA CYS A 209 -11.01 11.40 16.25
C CYS A 209 -10.18 12.22 15.24
N LEU A 210 -9.51 11.51 14.30
CA LEU A 210 -9.11 11.94 12.94
C LEU A 210 -8.86 13.46 12.74
N VAL A 211 -7.95 14.03 13.53
CA VAL A 211 -7.34 15.34 13.27
C VAL A 211 -5.83 15.16 13.40
N ALA A 212 -5.17 14.92 12.27
CA ALA A 212 -3.71 14.79 12.21
C ALA A 212 -3.02 16.15 12.36
N ARG A 213 -1.94 16.19 13.17
CA ARG A 213 -1.18 17.42 13.43
C ARG A 213 0.06 17.59 12.54
N GLU A 214 0.72 16.51 12.11
CA GLU A 214 1.98 16.57 11.39
C GLU A 214 2.03 15.49 10.30
N LEU A 215 2.46 15.87 9.09
CA LEU A 215 2.68 14.96 7.96
C LEU A 215 4.17 15.01 7.62
N LYS A 216 4.86 13.87 7.58
CA LYS A 216 6.24 13.81 7.07
C LYS A 216 6.32 13.05 5.74
N ILE A 217 7.12 13.53 4.78
CA ILE A 217 7.43 12.84 3.52
C ILE A 217 8.96 12.74 3.42
N GLU A 218 9.50 11.53 3.28
CA GLU A 218 10.95 11.27 3.30
C GLU A 218 11.63 11.90 4.55
N GLY A 219 11.01 11.75 5.73
CA GLY A 219 11.50 12.30 6.99
C GLY A 219 11.34 13.82 7.16
N LYS A 220 10.88 14.56 6.13
CA LYS A 220 10.71 16.01 6.17
C LYS A 220 9.28 16.39 6.54
N PRO A 221 9.06 17.29 7.52
CA PRO A 221 7.72 17.69 7.92
C PRO A 221 7.07 18.66 6.92
N PHE A 222 5.77 18.48 6.72
CA PHE A 222 4.89 19.26 5.85
C PHE A 222 3.61 19.66 6.60
N CYS A 223 3.15 20.88 6.33
CA CYS A 223 1.87 21.38 6.82
C CYS A 223 0.80 21.29 5.72
N PRO A 224 -0.37 20.69 5.98
CA PRO A 224 -1.48 20.72 5.05
C PRO A 224 -2.21 22.06 5.02
N TYR A 225 -2.40 22.58 3.82
CA TYR A 225 -3.18 23.76 3.50
C TYR A 225 -4.39 23.37 2.65
N SER A 226 -5.49 24.12 2.81
CA SER A 226 -6.63 24.05 1.91
C SER A 226 -6.18 24.25 0.46
N VAL A 227 -6.92 23.73 -0.52
CA VAL A 227 -6.55 23.88 -1.94
C VAL A 227 -6.52 25.34 -2.39
N THR A 228 -7.18 26.24 -1.67
CA THR A 228 -7.07 27.69 -1.89
C THR A 228 -5.80 28.31 -1.31
N GLY A 229 -4.91 27.53 -0.69
CA GLY A 229 -3.64 27.96 -0.07
C GLY A 229 -3.75 28.84 1.17
N LYS A 230 -4.95 29.35 1.50
CA LYS A 230 -5.13 30.44 2.48
C LYS A 230 -5.10 30.00 3.93
N ARG A 231 -5.41 28.74 4.24
CA ARG A 231 -5.56 28.28 5.63
C ARG A 231 -4.96 26.89 5.82
N LYS A 232 -4.26 26.72 6.95
CA LYS A 232 -3.92 25.38 7.46
C LYS A 232 -5.22 24.60 7.67
N THR A 233 -5.23 23.34 7.26
CA THR A 233 -6.43 22.50 7.34
C THR A 233 -6.10 21.13 7.91
N ALA A 234 -7.01 20.58 8.72
CA ALA A 234 -6.94 19.17 9.07
C ALA A 234 -7.25 18.31 7.83
N LEU A 235 -6.42 17.28 7.59
CA LEU A 235 -6.64 16.33 6.51
C LEU A 235 -7.69 15.29 6.94
N LYS A 236 -8.82 15.25 6.21
CA LYS A 236 -9.85 14.22 6.36
C LYS A 236 -9.62 13.12 5.33
N LEU A 237 -8.74 12.17 5.66
CA LEU A 237 -8.46 11.03 4.78
C LEU A 237 -9.49 9.92 4.97
N LYS A 238 -9.93 9.33 3.87
CA LYS A 238 -10.78 8.14 3.89
C LYS A 238 -9.87 6.91 3.84
N VAL A 239 -9.88 6.09 4.89
CA VAL A 239 -9.01 4.92 5.06
C VAL A 239 -9.11 3.94 3.87
N SER A 240 -10.26 3.82 3.23
CA SER A 240 -10.46 2.93 2.07
C SER A 240 -10.10 3.55 0.72
N ALA A 241 -9.62 4.80 0.68
CA ALA A 241 -9.32 5.50 -0.57
C ALA A 241 -7.81 5.57 -0.80
N LYS A 242 -7.39 5.29 -2.03
CA LYS A 242 -5.98 5.45 -2.42
C LYS A 242 -5.65 6.94 -2.51
N HIS A 243 -4.50 7.34 -1.97
CA HIS A 243 -4.00 8.71 -2.07
C HIS A 243 -2.57 8.69 -2.61
N PHE A 244 -2.18 9.72 -3.34
CA PHE A 244 -0.80 9.92 -3.79
C PHE A 244 -0.43 11.39 -3.69
N VAL A 245 0.87 11.68 -3.72
CA VAL A 245 1.37 13.06 -3.72
C VAL A 245 2.09 13.37 -5.03
N LEU A 246 1.90 14.59 -5.53
CA LEU A 246 2.59 15.11 -6.70
C LEU A 246 3.49 16.26 -6.28
N LYS A 247 4.78 16.20 -6.61
CA LYS A 247 5.71 17.29 -6.33
C LYS A 247 5.46 18.44 -7.31
N VAL A 248 5.35 19.65 -6.80
CA VAL A 248 5.23 20.87 -7.61
C VAL A 248 6.63 21.28 -8.08
N LEU A 249 6.77 21.41 -9.41
CA LEU A 249 8.05 21.69 -10.07
C LEU A 249 8.19 23.16 -10.51
N GLU A 250 7.08 23.89 -10.56
CA GLU A 250 7.02 25.29 -11.00
C GLU A 250 6.15 26.10 -10.04
N ASP A 251 6.52 27.36 -9.80
CA ASP A 251 5.76 28.27 -8.93
C ASP A 251 4.41 28.64 -9.57
N ASN A 252 3.37 28.79 -8.74
CA ASN A 252 2.00 29.08 -9.17
C ASN A 252 1.46 28.09 -10.22
N TRP A 253 1.83 26.82 -10.08
CA TRP A 253 1.47 25.77 -11.03
C TRP A 253 -0.03 25.75 -11.33
N ASN A 254 -0.39 26.19 -12.54
CA ASN A 254 -1.77 26.24 -13.05
C ASN A 254 -2.76 26.95 -12.09
N ASP A 255 -2.40 28.16 -11.64
CA ASP A 255 -3.22 29.02 -10.75
C ASP A 255 -3.47 28.45 -9.34
N LEU A 256 -2.86 27.32 -8.99
CA LEU A 256 -2.81 26.86 -7.62
C LEU A 256 -1.80 27.71 -6.82
N PRO A 257 -2.13 28.08 -5.58
CA PRO A 257 -1.22 28.80 -4.68
C PRO A 257 -0.19 27.82 -4.06
N ALA A 258 0.57 27.14 -4.93
CA ALA A 258 1.62 26.21 -4.60
C ALA A 258 2.95 26.67 -5.20
N GLU A 259 4.02 26.46 -4.47
CA GLU A 259 5.39 26.85 -4.85
C GLU A 259 6.23 25.62 -5.20
N THR A 260 7.32 25.83 -5.91
CA THR A 260 8.28 24.77 -6.25
C THR A 260 8.80 24.11 -4.98
N GLY A 261 8.60 22.79 -4.86
CA GLY A 261 8.94 22.02 -3.66
C GLY A 261 7.76 21.72 -2.73
N ASP A 262 6.60 22.35 -2.94
CA ASP A 262 5.35 21.90 -2.34
C ASP A 262 4.92 20.55 -2.92
N TYR A 263 4.00 19.88 -2.23
CA TYR A 263 3.36 18.65 -2.71
C TYR A 263 1.85 18.80 -2.76
N LEU A 264 1.22 18.32 -3.82
CA LEU A 264 -0.23 18.21 -3.91
C LEU A 264 -0.64 16.85 -3.40
N LEU A 265 -1.63 16.80 -2.50
CA LEU A 265 -2.22 15.54 -2.06
C LEU A 265 -3.46 15.23 -2.90
N ILE A 266 -3.43 14.10 -3.60
CA ILE A 266 -4.49 13.68 -4.52
C ILE A 266 -5.17 12.43 -3.98
N ARG A 267 -6.51 12.42 -3.99
CA ARG A 267 -7.28 11.21 -3.71
C ARG A 267 -7.65 10.52 -5.01
N LEU A 268 -7.16 9.31 -5.21
CA LEU A 268 -7.55 8.45 -6.32
C LEU A 268 -8.98 7.95 -6.05
N ASP A 269 -9.98 8.58 -6.67
CA ASP A 269 -11.39 8.34 -6.36
C ASP A 269 -12.24 8.21 -7.63
N THR A 270 -13.01 7.12 -7.70
CA THR A 270 -14.07 6.86 -8.69
C THR A 270 -15.31 7.71 -8.44
N GLN A 271 -15.51 8.23 -7.22
CA GLN A 271 -16.58 9.15 -6.88
C GLN A 271 -16.08 10.60 -6.94
N ARG A 272 -16.20 11.14 -8.15
CA ARG A 272 -15.80 12.50 -8.51
C ARG A 272 -16.51 13.51 -7.59
N ARG A 273 -15.75 14.45 -7.02
CA ARG A 273 -16.29 15.64 -6.33
C ARG A 273 -15.95 16.86 -7.19
N PRO A 274 -16.79 17.91 -7.21
CA PRO A 274 -16.43 19.14 -7.89
C PRO A 274 -15.22 19.80 -7.23
N GLY A 275 -14.37 20.42 -8.03
CA GLY A 275 -13.16 21.13 -7.57
C GLY A 275 -11.91 20.80 -8.37
N PRO A 276 -10.76 21.40 -8.01
CA PRO A 276 -9.49 21.22 -8.72
C PRO A 276 -9.01 19.77 -8.65
N GLY A 277 -8.39 19.32 -9.73
CA GLY A 277 -7.94 17.94 -9.88
C GLY A 277 -6.86 17.79 -10.92
N VAL A 278 -6.29 16.59 -10.97
CA VAL A 278 -5.25 16.23 -11.93
C VAL A 278 -5.57 14.92 -12.63
N VAL A 279 -5.08 14.80 -13.86
CA VAL A 279 -5.14 13.59 -14.69
C VAL A 279 -3.75 13.36 -15.27
N TRP A 280 -3.27 12.12 -15.21
CA TRP A 280 -2.05 11.72 -15.91
C TRP A 280 -2.32 11.58 -17.41
N LEU A 281 -1.51 12.21 -18.24
CA LEU A 281 -1.54 12.08 -19.69
C LEU A 281 -0.44 11.11 -20.12
N ALA A 282 -0.84 9.90 -20.51
CA ALA A 282 0.12 8.87 -20.89
C ALA A 282 0.87 9.17 -22.20
N GLU A 283 0.29 9.96 -23.11
CA GLU A 283 0.93 10.35 -24.37
C GLU A 283 2.02 11.40 -24.18
N ASP A 284 1.80 12.35 -23.28
CA ASP A 284 2.72 13.46 -23.01
C ASP A 284 3.64 13.20 -21.81
N GLU A 285 3.47 12.06 -21.12
CA GLU A 285 4.13 11.73 -19.84
C GLU A 285 4.05 12.86 -18.78
N GLU A 286 2.95 13.61 -18.81
CA GLU A 286 2.76 14.81 -17.99
C GLU A 286 1.44 14.81 -17.20
N TRP A 287 1.41 15.57 -16.11
CA TRP A 287 0.19 15.80 -15.34
C TRP A 287 -0.58 17.00 -15.89
N ALA A 288 -1.82 16.77 -16.32
CA ALA A 288 -2.74 17.83 -16.67
C ALA A 288 -3.55 18.30 -15.46
N PHE A 289 -3.57 19.61 -15.25
CA PHE A 289 -4.43 20.26 -14.27
C PHE A 289 -5.78 20.67 -14.87
N GLY A 290 -6.81 20.68 -14.03
CA GLY A 290 -8.14 21.12 -14.42
C GLY A 290 -9.13 21.11 -13.26
N GLU A 291 -10.39 21.31 -13.60
CA GLU A 291 -11.49 21.28 -12.65
C GLU A 291 -12.43 20.12 -12.92
N PHE A 292 -12.76 19.37 -11.87
CA PHE A 292 -13.94 18.53 -11.87
C PHE A 292 -15.18 19.42 -11.73
N LYS A 293 -15.99 19.51 -12.78
CA LYS A 293 -17.27 20.24 -12.75
C LYS A 293 -18.44 19.28 -12.85
N ARG A 294 -19.52 19.63 -12.16
CA ARG A 294 -20.78 18.89 -12.26
C ARG A 294 -21.56 19.42 -13.46
N ASP A 295 -21.81 18.54 -14.41
CA ASP A 295 -22.70 18.83 -15.54
C ASP A 295 -24.11 19.08 -15.00
N ALA A 296 -24.65 20.28 -15.28
CA ALA A 296 -25.94 20.73 -14.77
C ALA A 296 -27.12 19.89 -15.29
N THR A 297 -26.97 19.27 -16.45
CA THR A 297 -28.03 18.54 -17.14
C THR A 297 -28.00 17.05 -16.79
N THR A 298 -26.80 16.47 -16.72
CA THR A 298 -26.64 15.02 -16.48
C THR A 298 -26.33 14.67 -15.03
N GLY A 299 -25.97 15.66 -14.20
CA GLY A 299 -25.54 15.46 -12.81
C GLY A 299 -24.21 14.73 -12.66
N LYS A 300 -23.61 14.27 -13.76
CA LYS A 300 -22.32 13.60 -13.81
C LYS A 300 -21.20 14.62 -13.66
N ILE A 301 -20.16 14.25 -12.96
CA ILE A 301 -18.98 15.11 -12.82
C ILE A 301 -17.98 14.77 -13.92
N ARG A 302 -17.50 15.79 -14.64
CA ARG A 302 -16.53 15.68 -15.72
C ARG A 302 -15.29 16.49 -15.37
N PHE A 303 -14.15 16.06 -15.88
CA PHE A 303 -12.91 16.80 -15.74
C PHE A 303 -12.79 17.75 -16.93
N GLU A 304 -12.71 19.05 -16.64
CA GLU A 304 -12.45 20.11 -17.59
C GLU A 304 -10.99 20.55 -17.43
N PRO A 305 -10.12 20.17 -18.37
CA PRO A 305 -8.70 20.49 -18.27
C PRO A 305 -8.46 21.95 -18.65
N GLN A 306 -7.39 22.56 -18.14
CA GLN A 306 -6.94 23.88 -18.63
C GLN A 306 -6.30 23.78 -20.03
N LYS A 307 -5.73 22.62 -20.39
CA LYS A 307 -5.15 22.34 -21.72
C LYS A 307 -5.87 21.16 -22.38
N PRO A 308 -6.06 21.16 -23.72
CA PRO A 308 -6.65 20.02 -24.42
C PRO A 308 -5.86 18.74 -24.15
N TYR A 309 -6.55 17.61 -23.94
CA TYR A 309 -5.90 16.29 -23.82
C TYR A 309 -6.74 15.22 -24.52
N VAL A 310 -6.09 14.13 -24.95
CA VAL A 310 -6.75 12.98 -25.59
C VAL A 310 -7.18 11.97 -24.53
N ILE A 311 -8.42 11.48 -24.63
CA ILE A 311 -8.97 10.49 -23.69
C ILE A 311 -8.55 9.09 -24.13
N GLY A 312 -7.67 8.44 -23.37
CA GLY A 312 -7.30 7.03 -23.54
C GLY A 312 -6.83 6.38 -22.22
N ALA A 313 -7.42 5.21 -21.91
CA ALA A 313 -7.11 4.19 -20.88
C ALA A 313 -6.62 4.60 -19.46
N ASP A 314 -7.35 4.14 -18.42
CA ASP A 314 -6.94 3.89 -17.00
C ASP A 314 -5.78 4.71 -16.38
N ALA A 315 -5.67 5.98 -16.71
CA ALA A 315 -4.66 6.85 -16.15
C ALA A 315 -5.04 7.30 -14.71
N PRO A 316 -4.07 7.37 -13.78
CA PRO A 316 -4.32 7.85 -12.43
C PRO A 316 -4.82 9.30 -12.46
N ARG A 317 -5.92 9.54 -11.73
CA ARG A 317 -6.62 10.81 -11.69
C ARG A 317 -7.37 10.99 -10.39
N GLY A 318 -7.55 12.23 -9.97
CA GLY A 318 -8.29 12.50 -8.74
C GLY A 318 -8.34 13.97 -8.36
N PRO A 319 -9.29 14.35 -7.47
CA PRO A 319 -9.32 15.68 -6.90
C PRO A 319 -8.09 15.93 -6.02
N ILE A 320 -7.56 17.14 -6.10
CA ILE A 320 -6.58 17.65 -5.13
C ILE A 320 -7.36 17.98 -3.85
N ILE A 321 -6.90 17.43 -2.73
CA ILE A 321 -7.57 17.61 -1.44
C ILE A 321 -6.80 18.51 -0.48
N ALA A 322 -5.50 18.72 -0.71
CA ALA A 322 -4.67 19.66 0.03
C ALA A 322 -3.38 20.02 -0.73
N ILE A 323 -2.79 21.15 -0.35
CA ILE A 323 -1.42 21.55 -0.68
C ILE A 323 -0.56 21.32 0.56
N LEU A 324 0.57 20.66 0.42
CA LEU A 324 1.48 20.29 1.51
C LEU A 324 2.72 21.16 1.37
N LYS A 325 2.90 22.08 2.32
CA LYS A 325 4.04 23.01 2.31
C LYS A 325 5.12 22.52 3.27
N PRO A 326 6.41 22.53 2.89
CA PRO A 326 7.49 22.10 3.76
C PRO A 326 7.56 23.00 5.00
N ILE A 327 7.77 22.40 6.16
CA ILE A 327 8.04 23.14 7.39
C ILE A 327 9.56 23.30 7.46
N PRO A 328 10.10 24.53 7.43
CA PRO A 328 11.53 24.72 7.59
C PRO A 328 11.99 24.19 8.95
N PRO A 329 13.21 23.64 9.05
CA PRO A 329 13.76 23.23 10.34
C PRO A 329 13.74 24.42 11.29
N ALA A 330 13.34 24.17 12.54
CA ALA A 330 13.37 25.20 13.57
C ALA A 330 14.80 25.77 13.67
N PRO A 331 14.96 27.09 13.82
CA PRO A 331 16.26 27.75 13.88
C PRO A 331 17.11 27.30 15.07
#